data_AF-A0A7S4VW83-F1
#
_entry.id   AF-A0A7S4VW83-F1
#
_cell.length_a   1.000
_cell.length_b   1.000
_cell.length_c   1.000
_cell.angle_alpha   90.00
_cell.angle_beta   90.00
_cell.angle_gamma   90.00
#
_symmetry.space_group_name_H-M   'P 1'
#
loop_
_entity.id
_entity.type
_entity.pdbx_description
1 polymer ?
#
loop_
_entity_poly.entity_id
_entity_poly.type
_entity_poly.pdbx_seq_one_letter_code
_entity_poly.pdbx_strand_id
1 'polypeptide(L)'
;VDALAAGAPLVAEESVRETVNYLCDCRRNLSLLQRDFPAVDFARIAHEEDPIWAKYEAQFGDQLTFEGHRESDDLPSLAVRARAALTFLGSRPETSIAVASHSAFMKHFFNSDLGGIVEFADDAVKEFLQEGFDNAELRTAAAVISPAASL
;
A
#
# COMPACT_ATOMS: atom_id res chain seq x y z
N VAL A 1 6.08 -20.77 -0.04
CA VAL A 1 6.32 -21.48 1.25
C VAL A 1 7.81 -21.57 1.57
N ASP A 2 8.67 -21.82 0.57
CA ASP A 2 10.12 -21.94 0.77
C ASP A 2 10.84 -20.64 1.17
N ALA A 3 10.46 -19.47 0.65
CA ALA A 3 11.10 -18.19 0.99
C ALA A 3 10.85 -17.75 2.45
N LEU A 4 9.65 -18.02 2.99
CA LEU A 4 9.31 -17.77 4.39
C LEU A 4 10.07 -18.73 5.32
N ALA A 5 10.15 -20.01 4.93
CA ALA A 5 10.96 -21.00 5.64
C ALA A 5 12.47 -20.70 5.56
N ALA A 6 12.91 -19.99 4.51
CA ALA A 6 14.28 -19.53 4.32
C ALA A 6 14.60 -18.18 5.01
N GLY A 7 13.64 -17.60 5.74
CA GLY A 7 13.89 -16.40 6.57
C GLY A 7 13.77 -15.06 5.84
N ALA A 8 13.00 -14.98 4.75
CA ALA A 8 12.69 -13.70 4.12
C ALA A 8 12.02 -12.74 5.13
N PRO A 9 12.45 -11.46 5.23
CA PRO A 9 11.85 -10.50 6.14
C PRO A 9 10.37 -10.26 5.80
N LEU A 10 9.51 -10.36 6.82
CA LEU A 10 8.13 -9.92 6.74
C LEU A 10 8.04 -8.53 7.35
N VAL A 11 7.76 -7.51 6.55
CA VAL A 11 7.71 -6.13 7.02
C VAL A 11 6.30 -5.59 6.83
N ALA A 12 5.72 -5.04 7.90
CA ALA A 12 4.48 -4.28 7.82
C ALA A 12 4.78 -2.83 7.41
N GLU A 13 4.13 -2.36 6.36
CA GLU A 13 4.30 -1.02 5.80
C GLU A 13 2.94 -0.40 5.48
N GLU A 14 2.59 0.70 6.15
CA GLU A 14 1.28 1.33 6.01
C GLU A 14 1.09 1.97 4.63
N SER A 15 2.16 2.35 3.93
CA SER A 15 2.03 3.00 2.63
C SER A 15 1.47 2.10 1.52
N VAL A 16 1.53 0.77 1.67
CA VAL A 16 1.00 -0.21 0.68
C VAL A 16 -0.32 -0.85 1.07
N ARG A 17 -0.96 -0.41 2.17
CA ARG A 17 -2.28 -0.94 2.58
C ARG A 17 -3.40 -0.48 1.63
N GLU A 18 -4.61 -1.03 1.80
CA GLU A 18 -5.79 -0.62 1.03
C GLU A 18 -6.06 0.89 1.12
N THR A 19 -6.84 1.44 0.20
CA THR A 19 -7.44 2.75 0.41
C THR A 19 -8.35 2.73 1.64
N VAL A 20 -8.34 3.80 2.43
CA VAL A 20 -9.13 3.89 3.65
C VAL A 20 -10.50 4.45 3.33
N ASN A 21 -11.49 3.59 3.10
CA ASN A 21 -12.85 3.98 2.73
C ASN A 21 -13.90 3.44 3.69
N TYR A 22 -13.74 2.18 4.09
CA TYR A 22 -14.71 1.40 4.85
C TYR A 22 -14.11 0.89 6.16
N LEU A 23 -14.95 0.57 7.15
CA LEU A 23 -14.51 0.13 8.47
C LEU A 23 -13.53 -1.06 8.44
N CYS A 24 -13.62 -1.96 7.45
CA CYS A 24 -12.68 -3.06 7.29
C CYS A 24 -11.25 -2.61 6.94
N ASP A 25 -11.09 -1.39 6.45
CA ASP A 25 -9.79 -0.81 6.10
C ASP A 25 -9.10 -0.20 7.33
N CYS A 26 -9.82 -0.04 8.45
CA CYS A 26 -9.26 0.46 9.71
C CYS A 26 -8.27 -0.55 10.29
N ARG A 27 -7.01 -0.13 10.44
CA ARG A 27 -5.97 -0.93 11.05
C ARG A 27 -6.26 -1.08 12.54
N ARG A 28 -6.23 -2.32 13.03
CA ARG A 28 -6.25 -2.58 14.48
C ARG A 28 -5.03 -1.96 15.17
N ASN A 29 -5.17 -1.74 16.47
CA ASN A 29 -4.08 -1.36 17.36
C ASN A 29 -2.79 -2.17 17.13
N LEU A 30 -1.66 -1.46 17.08
CA LEU A 30 -0.35 -2.03 16.77
C LEU A 30 0.04 -3.13 17.75
N SER A 31 -0.17 -2.92 19.05
CA SER A 31 0.08 -3.92 20.10
C SER A 31 -0.64 -5.25 19.87
N LEU A 32 -1.88 -5.21 19.35
CA LEU A 32 -2.65 -6.41 19.03
C LEU A 32 -2.08 -7.11 17.78
N LEU A 33 -1.66 -6.35 16.77
CA LEU A 33 -1.06 -6.91 15.56
C LEU A 33 0.30 -7.57 15.87
N GLN A 34 1.15 -6.93 16.66
CA GLN A 34 2.42 -7.48 17.10
C GLN A 34 2.26 -8.79 17.89
N ARG A 35 1.23 -8.86 18.74
CA ARG A 35 0.90 -10.08 19.49
C ARG A 35 0.43 -11.21 18.57
N ASP A 36 -0.45 -10.90 17.62
CA ASP A 36 -1.06 -11.91 16.77
C ASP A 36 -0.12 -12.37 15.63
N PHE A 37 0.84 -11.52 15.23
CA PHE A 37 1.79 -11.77 14.14
C PHE A 37 3.25 -11.51 14.56
N PRO A 38 3.80 -12.28 15.51
CA PRO A 38 5.13 -12.01 16.09
C PRO A 38 6.30 -12.17 15.11
N ALA A 39 6.07 -12.78 13.95
CA ALA A 39 7.08 -12.93 12.89
C ALA A 39 7.16 -11.72 11.94
N VAL A 40 6.22 -10.78 12.02
CA VAL A 40 6.18 -9.57 11.19
C VAL A 40 6.92 -8.44 11.91
N ASP A 41 7.83 -7.79 11.20
CA ASP A 41 8.50 -6.57 11.64
C ASP A 41 7.55 -5.38 11.47
N PHE A 42 7.18 -4.79 12.61
CA PHE A 42 6.31 -3.63 12.71
C PHE A 42 7.07 -2.33 12.99
N ALA A 43 8.40 -2.32 12.98
CA ALA A 43 9.23 -1.18 13.39
C ALA A 43 8.98 0.11 12.60
N ARG A 44 8.32 0.01 11.44
CA ARG A 44 7.98 1.14 10.57
C ARG A 44 6.60 1.74 10.84
N ILE A 45 5.77 1.10 11.66
CA ILE A 45 4.50 1.66 12.12
C ILE A 45 4.75 2.49 13.37
N ALA A 46 4.58 3.81 13.26
CA ALA A 46 4.93 4.74 14.33
C ALA A 46 3.84 4.89 15.41
N HIS A 47 2.59 4.54 15.09
CA HIS A 47 1.42 4.86 15.91
C HIS A 47 0.69 3.59 16.38
N GLU A 48 0.24 3.59 17.64
CA GLU A 48 -0.56 2.51 18.20
C GLU A 48 -1.91 2.43 17.46
N GLU A 49 -2.64 3.53 17.42
CA GLU A 49 -3.89 3.69 16.66
C GLU A 49 -3.62 3.94 15.17
N ASP A 50 -4.68 3.96 14.37
CA ASP A 50 -4.64 4.21 12.93
C ASP A 50 -4.85 5.71 12.59
N PRO A 51 -3.77 6.47 12.31
CA PRO A 51 -3.88 7.90 12.03
C PRO A 51 -4.56 8.18 10.67
N ILE A 52 -4.47 7.26 9.70
CA ILE A 52 -5.08 7.44 8.39
C ILE A 52 -6.60 7.29 8.50
N TRP A 53 -7.08 6.28 9.24
CA TRP A 53 -8.50 6.16 9.57
C TRP A 53 -9.00 7.38 10.34
N ALA A 54 -8.30 7.76 11.41
CA ALA A 54 -8.69 8.90 12.25
C ALA A 54 -8.80 10.22 11.45
N LYS A 55 -7.91 10.46 10.48
CA LYS A 55 -8.00 11.62 9.58
C LYS A 55 -9.33 11.65 8.86
N TYR A 56 -9.71 10.56 8.19
CA TYR A 56 -10.91 10.52 7.38
C TYR A 56 -12.20 10.39 8.19
N GLU A 57 -12.15 9.73 9.34
CA GLU A 57 -13.27 9.71 10.31
C GLU A 57 -13.55 11.13 10.85
N ALA A 58 -12.51 11.89 11.19
CA ALA A 58 -12.67 13.28 11.65
C ALA A 58 -13.24 14.20 10.55
N GLN A 59 -12.93 13.93 9.27
CA GLN A 59 -13.39 14.73 8.14
C GLN A 59 -14.83 14.42 7.72
N PHE A 60 -15.22 13.16 7.72
CA PHE A 60 -16.49 12.70 7.13
C PHE A 60 -17.48 12.11 8.14
N GLY A 61 -17.07 11.87 9.38
CA GLY A 61 -17.85 11.13 10.38
C GLY A 61 -17.54 9.63 10.38
N ASP A 62 -18.15 8.90 11.31
CA ASP A 62 -18.00 7.46 11.44
C ASP A 62 -18.58 6.69 10.24
N GLN A 63 -18.38 5.36 10.22
CA GLN A 63 -18.89 4.52 9.14
C GLN A 63 -20.43 4.51 9.03
N LEU A 64 -21.15 4.74 10.14
CA LEU A 64 -22.61 4.71 10.18
C LEU A 64 -23.21 5.99 9.59
N THR A 65 -22.45 7.08 9.59
CA THR A 65 -22.87 8.39 9.08
C THR A 65 -22.36 8.67 7.68
N PHE A 66 -21.22 8.09 7.29
CA PHE A 66 -20.66 8.24 5.95
C PHE A 66 -20.25 6.89 5.34
N GLU A 67 -20.97 6.52 4.29
CA GLU A 67 -20.84 5.24 3.57
C GLU A 67 -20.15 5.39 2.20
N GLY A 68 -19.63 6.58 1.89
CA GLY A 68 -18.96 6.87 0.62
C GLY A 68 -17.47 6.55 0.63
N HIS A 69 -16.82 6.80 -0.51
CA HIS A 69 -15.36 6.78 -0.59
C HIS A 69 -14.76 7.95 0.18
N ARG A 70 -13.64 7.70 0.87
CA ARG A 70 -12.87 8.69 1.63
C ARG A 70 -11.54 8.89 0.94
N GLU A 71 -10.55 8.02 1.22
CA GLU A 71 -9.21 8.17 0.64
C GLU A 71 -9.19 7.99 -0.88
N SER A 72 -10.05 7.13 -1.44
CA SER A 72 -10.16 6.95 -2.89
C SER A 72 -10.57 8.22 -3.67
N ASP A 73 -11.19 9.19 -2.99
CA ASP A 73 -11.55 10.49 -3.57
C ASP A 73 -10.52 11.60 -3.21
N ASP A 74 -9.48 11.28 -2.43
CA ASP A 74 -8.37 12.15 -2.05
C ASP A 74 -7.07 11.73 -2.76
N LEU A 75 -7.09 11.85 -4.09
CA LEU A 75 -5.96 11.51 -4.97
C LEU A 75 -4.63 12.17 -4.55
N PRO A 76 -4.59 13.44 -4.07
CA PRO A 76 -3.35 14.02 -3.57
C PRO A 76 -2.75 13.25 -2.38
N SER A 77 -3.56 12.85 -1.39
CA SER A 77 -3.07 12.07 -0.25
C SER A 77 -2.64 10.67 -0.69
N LEU A 78 -3.38 10.03 -1.61
CA LEU A 78 -2.97 8.75 -2.19
C LEU A 78 -1.64 8.86 -2.96
N ALA A 79 -1.42 9.95 -3.69
CA ALA A 79 -0.17 10.18 -4.41
C ALA A 79 1.02 10.32 -3.46
N VAL A 80 0.83 11.02 -2.32
CA VAL A 80 1.85 11.09 -1.26
C VAL A 80 2.14 9.70 -0.70
N ARG A 81 1.11 8.91 -0.42
CA ARG A 81 1.26 7.55 0.11
C ARG A 81 1.93 6.60 -0.89
N ALA A 82 1.57 6.67 -2.16
CA ALA A 82 2.22 5.90 -3.23
C ALA A 82 3.71 6.25 -3.39
N ARG A 83 4.09 7.52 -3.26
CA ARG A 83 5.51 7.93 -3.25
C ARG A 83 6.26 7.44 -2.02
N ALA A 84 5.60 7.41 -0.86
CA ALA A 84 6.17 6.82 0.35
C ALA A 84 6.41 5.31 0.18
N ALA A 85 5.47 4.59 -0.46
CA ALA A 85 5.62 3.18 -0.79
C ALA A 85 6.81 2.93 -1.72
N LEU A 86 6.95 3.70 -2.80
CA LEU A 86 8.12 3.61 -3.69
C LEU A 86 9.42 3.95 -2.96
N THR A 87 9.42 4.98 -2.12
CA THR A 87 10.61 5.34 -1.31
C THR A 87 11.01 4.19 -0.38
N PHE A 88 10.03 3.55 0.27
CA PHE A 88 10.29 2.38 1.10
C PHE A 88 10.85 1.22 0.28
N LEU A 89 10.19 0.84 -0.82
CA LEU A 89 10.62 -0.26 -1.68
C LEU A 89 12.01 -0.01 -2.27
N GLY A 90 12.32 1.21 -2.66
CA GLY A 90 13.65 1.60 -3.17
C GLY A 90 14.75 1.66 -2.10
N SER A 91 14.39 1.76 -0.82
CA SER A 91 15.35 1.72 0.30
C SER A 91 15.75 0.30 0.72
N ARG A 92 15.05 -0.71 0.21
CA ARG A 92 15.26 -2.11 0.59
C ARG A 92 16.54 -2.68 -0.02
N PRO A 93 17.34 -3.44 0.74
CA PRO A 93 18.48 -4.18 0.18
C PRO A 93 18.05 -5.39 -0.66
N GLU A 94 16.81 -5.86 -0.53
CA GLU A 94 16.28 -6.99 -1.28
C GLU A 94 16.09 -6.65 -2.77
N THR A 95 16.51 -7.55 -3.67
CA THR A 95 16.35 -7.40 -5.13
C THR A 95 15.10 -8.07 -5.67
N SER A 96 14.38 -8.82 -4.83
CA SER A 96 13.12 -9.48 -5.16
C SER A 96 12.18 -9.32 -3.98
N ILE A 97 11.13 -8.53 -4.17
CA ILE A 97 10.19 -8.13 -3.12
C ILE A 97 8.79 -8.55 -3.55
N ALA A 98 8.11 -9.29 -2.69
CA ALA A 98 6.67 -9.53 -2.82
C ALA A 98 5.92 -8.46 -2.02
N VAL A 99 5.03 -7.73 -2.68
CA VAL A 99 4.15 -6.75 -2.03
C VAL A 99 2.75 -7.35 -1.95
N ALA A 100 2.27 -7.60 -0.74
CA ALA A 100 0.88 -7.96 -0.50
C ALA A 100 0.07 -6.68 -0.25
N SER A 101 -0.91 -6.41 -1.10
CA SER A 101 -1.73 -5.20 -1.07
C SER A 101 -3.16 -5.53 -1.49
N HIS A 102 -3.97 -4.50 -1.71
CA HIS A 102 -5.39 -4.61 -2.03
C HIS A 102 -5.73 -3.90 -3.34
N SER A 103 -6.86 -4.29 -3.92
CA SER A 103 -7.22 -3.94 -5.29
C SER A 103 -7.42 -2.44 -5.52
N ALA A 104 -7.99 -1.68 -4.57
CA ALA A 104 -8.27 -0.28 -4.82
C ALA A 104 -6.98 0.55 -4.77
N PHE A 105 -6.08 0.28 -3.82
CA PHE A 105 -4.75 0.88 -3.81
C PHE A 105 -3.97 0.56 -5.10
N MET A 106 -3.88 -0.71 -5.49
CA MET A 106 -3.17 -1.11 -6.72
C MET A 106 -3.76 -0.47 -7.97
N LYS A 107 -5.09 -0.36 -8.02
CA LYS A 107 -5.79 0.33 -9.11
C LYS A 107 -5.29 1.77 -9.23
N HIS A 108 -5.31 2.56 -8.16
CA HIS A 108 -4.84 3.95 -8.21
C HIS A 108 -3.34 4.03 -8.48
N PHE A 109 -2.55 3.12 -7.92
CA PHE A 109 -1.09 3.07 -8.07
C PHE A 109 -0.67 2.86 -9.53
N PHE A 110 -1.32 1.93 -10.26
CA PHE A 110 -0.97 1.61 -11.65
C PHE A 110 -1.80 2.37 -12.70
N ASN A 111 -3.04 2.81 -12.42
CA ASN A 111 -3.94 3.39 -13.42
C ASN A 111 -3.83 4.91 -13.61
N SER A 112 -2.65 5.50 -13.37
CA SER A 112 -2.32 6.91 -13.67
C SER A 112 -3.09 8.01 -12.92
N ASP A 113 -4.08 7.67 -12.09
CA ASP A 113 -4.83 8.62 -11.24
C ASP A 113 -3.92 9.48 -10.35
N LEU A 114 -2.72 8.99 -10.05
CA LEU A 114 -1.76 9.65 -9.18
C LEU A 114 -0.72 10.50 -9.93
N GLY A 115 -0.97 10.82 -11.21
CA GLY A 115 -0.14 11.76 -11.98
C GLY A 115 1.18 11.17 -12.46
N GLY A 116 1.16 9.94 -12.97
CA GLY A 116 2.33 9.32 -13.62
C GLY A 116 3.44 8.89 -12.67
N ILE A 117 3.11 8.45 -11.45
CA ILE A 117 4.08 7.92 -10.48
C ILE A 117 4.77 6.65 -10.98
N VAL A 118 4.10 5.90 -11.86
CA VAL A 118 4.64 4.71 -12.52
C VAL A 118 4.69 4.96 -14.02
N GLU A 119 5.87 4.75 -14.60
CA GLU A 119 6.07 4.68 -16.05
C GLU A 119 6.22 3.21 -16.46
N PHE A 120 5.56 2.82 -17.54
CA PHE A 120 5.59 1.45 -18.05
C PHE A 120 6.56 1.36 -19.23
N ALA A 121 7.27 0.23 -19.32
CA ALA A 121 8.26 0.01 -20.38
C ALA A 121 7.62 -0.07 -21.78
N ASP A 122 6.42 -0.67 -21.87
CA ASP A 122 5.62 -0.79 -23.08
C ASP A 122 4.12 -0.98 -22.73
N ASP A 123 3.27 -0.99 -23.77
CA ASP A 123 1.82 -1.15 -23.62
C ASP A 123 1.43 -2.52 -23.05
N ALA A 124 2.21 -3.57 -23.31
CA ALA A 124 1.89 -4.91 -22.81
C ALA A 124 2.08 -4.99 -21.29
N VAL A 125 3.18 -4.41 -20.77
CA VAL A 125 3.41 -4.31 -19.31
C VAL A 125 2.36 -3.41 -18.66
N LYS A 126 1.99 -2.32 -19.32
CA LYS A 126 0.94 -1.42 -18.85
C LYS A 126 -0.39 -2.15 -18.72
N GLU A 127 -0.88 -2.80 -19.78
CA GLU A 127 -2.13 -3.55 -19.77
C GLU A 127 -2.11 -4.64 -18.69
N PHE A 128 -1.00 -5.38 -18.58
CA PHE A 128 -0.82 -6.42 -17.59
C PHE A 128 -0.86 -5.92 -16.13
N LEU A 129 -0.35 -4.72 -15.82
CA LEU A 129 -0.36 -4.19 -14.45
C LEU A 129 -1.59 -3.34 -14.14
N GLN A 130 -2.28 -2.83 -15.16
CA GLN A 130 -3.47 -2.00 -15.00
C GLN A 130 -4.77 -2.80 -14.90
N GLU A 131 -4.79 -4.03 -15.42
CA GLU A 131 -5.91 -4.95 -15.24
C GLU A 131 -6.22 -5.17 -13.76
N GLY A 132 -7.49 -5.31 -13.40
CA GLY A 132 -7.91 -5.57 -12.03
C GLY A 132 -7.25 -6.83 -11.49
N PHE A 133 -6.80 -6.79 -10.23
CA PHE A 133 -6.21 -7.94 -9.56
C PHE A 133 -7.31 -8.77 -8.87
N ASP A 134 -7.33 -10.06 -9.13
CA ASP A 134 -8.17 -11.01 -8.41
C ASP A 134 -7.60 -11.34 -7.02
N ASN A 135 -8.44 -11.88 -6.15
CA ASN A 135 -8.01 -12.30 -4.82
C ASN A 135 -6.93 -13.38 -4.91
N ALA A 136 -5.81 -13.14 -4.20
CA ALA A 136 -4.62 -14.00 -4.19
C ALA A 136 -3.92 -14.13 -5.56
N GLU A 137 -4.17 -13.21 -6.49
CA GLU A 137 -3.41 -13.13 -7.73
C GLU A 137 -1.99 -12.61 -7.47
N LEU A 138 -1.01 -13.23 -8.12
CA LEU A 138 0.38 -12.78 -8.13
C LEU A 138 0.77 -12.34 -9.54
N ARG A 139 1.18 -11.08 -9.67
CA ARG A 139 1.87 -10.57 -10.86
C ARG A 139 3.32 -10.27 -10.51
N THR A 140 4.20 -10.47 -11.48
CA THR A 140 5.64 -10.22 -11.31
C THR A 140 6.12 -9.33 -12.45
N ALA A 141 6.83 -8.26 -12.10
CA ALA A 141 7.44 -7.34 -13.04
C ALA A 141 8.82 -6.91 -12.52
N ALA A 142 9.73 -6.60 -13.44
CA ALA A 142 10.96 -5.91 -13.09
C ALA A 142 10.66 -4.41 -12.99
N ALA A 143 11.12 -3.76 -11.92
CA ALA A 143 10.92 -2.34 -11.70
C ALA A 143 12.27 -1.65 -11.41
N VAL A 144 12.43 -0.43 -11.90
CA VAL A 144 13.51 0.48 -11.52
C VAL A 144 12.89 1.58 -10.67
N ILE A 145 13.32 1.68 -9.41
CA ILE A 145 12.85 2.72 -8.50
C ILE A 145 13.92 3.82 -8.48
N SER A 146 13.63 4.91 -9.17
CA SER A 146 14.48 6.09 -9.14
C SER A 146 14.32 6.82 -7.80
N PRO A 147 15.40 7.38 -7.22
CA PRO A 147 15.28 8.33 -6.12
C PRO A 147 14.33 9.46 -6.51
N ALA A 148 13.54 9.97 -5.56
CA ALA A 148 12.74 11.16 -5.80
C ALA A 148 13.66 12.27 -6.34
N ALA A 149 13.33 12.83 -7.50
CA ALA A 149 14.02 14.02 -7.99
C ALA A 149 13.91 15.10 -6.92
N SER A 150 15.06 15.62 -6.46
CA SER A 150 15.07 16.80 -5.59
C SER A 150 14.34 17.93 -6.33
N LEU A 151 13.16 18.30 -5.85
CA LEU A 151 12.45 19.51 -6.29
C LEU A 151 13.18 20.76 -5.78
#